data_AF-A0A8J7WZ20-F1
#
_entry.id   AF-A0A8J7WZ20-F1
#
_cell.length_a   1.000
_cell.length_b   1.000
_cell.length_c   1.000
_cell.angle_alpha   90.00
_cell.angle_beta   90.00
_cell.angle_gamma   90.00
#
_symmetry.space_group_name_H-M   'P 1'
#
loop_
_entity.id
_entity.type
_entity.pdbx_description
1 polymer ?
#
loop_
_entity_poly.entity_id
_entity_poly.type
_entity_poly.pdbx_seq_one_letter_code
_entity_poly.pdbx_strand_id
1 'polypeptide(L)'
;GPFTMQTNQDCILCANCIKTCPHRSVRVNLRPPGWELWNVWKSDPAAMVFIPLLWGTQLFRSFVHADWGQPLLHAAGAGQLGLGMVMAASILFAFLIGGIGVLTFGLAGLGGDQRFGPTFFLAGLPIVYAFEVALRLEPLLNQAADFFAVVGNQIGYDLPSVAFRLDLQSVAILQFATVVLGSLMAMLVAARLGRRLSADHGWPAWTKHLPLLFMGGVSMVVI
;
A
#
# COMPACT_ATOMS: atom_id res chain seq x y z
N GLY A 1 8.27 22.81 -16.66
CA GLY A 1 8.25 24.23 -16.20
C GLY A 1 6.96 24.51 -15.45
N PRO A 2 6.78 25.68 -14.79
CA PRO A 2 5.54 25.98 -14.06
C PRO A 2 4.28 25.93 -14.94
N PHE A 3 4.42 26.13 -16.26
CA PHE A 3 3.32 26.04 -17.24
C PHE A 3 3.00 24.63 -17.75
N THR A 4 3.78 23.61 -17.37
CA THR A 4 3.56 22.22 -17.78
C THR A 4 2.92 21.36 -16.68
N MET A 5 2.68 21.92 -15.49
CA MET A 5 1.99 21.20 -14.40
C MET A 5 0.49 21.14 -14.69
N GLN A 6 -0.04 19.92 -14.86
CA GLN A 6 -1.47 19.69 -15.06
C GLN A 6 -2.17 19.19 -13.79
N THR A 7 -1.43 18.59 -12.86
CA THR A 7 -1.97 17.96 -11.66
C THR A 7 -1.07 18.23 -10.45
N ASN A 8 -1.64 18.17 -9.24
CA ASN A 8 -0.90 18.27 -7.99
C ASN A 8 0.11 17.14 -7.79
N GLN A 9 -0.06 15.99 -8.48
CA GLN A 9 0.86 14.85 -8.41
C GLN A 9 2.25 15.20 -8.93
N ASP A 10 2.35 16.15 -9.87
CA ASP A 10 3.63 16.59 -10.45
C ASP A 10 4.29 17.68 -9.59
N CYS A 11 3.60 18.21 -8.58
CA CYS A 11 4.03 19.35 -7.79
C CYS A 11 4.93 18.96 -6.62
N ILE A 12 6.22 19.27 -6.72
CA ILE A 12 7.20 19.09 -5.62
C ILE A 12 7.20 20.24 -4.60
N LEU A 13 6.20 21.14 -4.67
CA LEU A 13 6.05 22.30 -3.77
C LEU A 13 7.27 23.25 -3.71
N CYS A 14 8.06 23.35 -4.79
CA CYS A 14 9.25 24.23 -4.87
C CYS A 14 8.94 25.74 -4.97
N ALA A 15 7.66 26.11 -5.06
CA ALA A 15 7.14 27.49 -5.11
C ALA A 15 7.61 28.37 -6.29
N ASN A 16 8.26 27.81 -7.32
CA ASN A 16 8.66 28.59 -8.50
C ASN A 16 7.45 29.20 -9.23
N CYS A 17 6.32 28.50 -9.29
CA CYS A 17 5.08 29.03 -9.86
C CYS A 17 4.58 30.29 -9.14
N ILE A 18 4.72 30.38 -7.82
CA ILE A 18 4.33 31.54 -7.02
C ILE A 18 5.28 32.71 -7.28
N LYS A 19 6.59 32.44 -7.29
CA LYS A 19 7.64 33.45 -7.48
C LYS A 19 7.59 34.10 -8.87
N THR A 20 7.30 33.32 -9.90
CA THR A 20 7.33 33.78 -11.30
C THR A 20 6.00 34.40 -11.75
N CYS A 21 4.90 34.25 -11.01
CA CYS A 21 3.59 34.73 -11.45
C CYS A 21 3.40 36.24 -11.19
N PRO A 22 3.35 37.12 -12.22
CA PRO A 22 3.20 38.56 -12.03
C PRO A 22 1.80 38.94 -11.52
N HIS A 23 0.79 38.13 -11.80
CA HIS A 23 -0.61 38.40 -11.45
C HIS A 23 -1.07 37.75 -10.14
N ARG A 24 -0.18 37.08 -9.39
CA ARG A 24 -0.51 36.36 -8.15
C ARG A 24 -1.72 35.42 -8.29
N SER A 25 -1.89 34.81 -9.47
CA SER A 25 -3.05 33.96 -9.78
C SER A 25 -2.96 32.55 -9.17
N VAL A 26 -1.76 32.14 -8.77
CA VAL A 26 -1.52 30.82 -8.16
C VAL A 26 -2.02 30.82 -6.73
N ARG A 27 -2.95 29.89 -6.43
CA ARG A 27 -3.43 29.63 -5.06
C ARG A 27 -2.96 28.26 -4.61
N VAL A 28 -2.28 28.21 -3.48
CA VAL A 28 -1.94 26.95 -2.80
C VAL A 28 -3.04 26.66 -1.80
N ASN A 29 -3.78 25.58 -2.03
CA ASN A 29 -4.80 25.10 -1.10
C ASN A 29 -4.27 23.87 -0.37
N LEU A 30 -4.29 23.90 0.97
CA LEU A 30 -4.01 22.72 1.77
C LEU A 30 -5.15 21.71 1.57
N ARG A 31 -4.78 20.46 1.28
CA ARG A 31 -5.72 19.37 1.06
C ARG A 31 -5.42 18.27 2.09
N PRO A 32 -6.45 17.68 2.72
CA PRO A 32 -6.21 16.59 3.65
C PRO A 32 -5.55 15.40 2.93
N PRO A 33 -4.61 14.70 3.59
CA PRO A 33 -3.97 13.52 3.01
C PRO A 33 -5.01 12.46 2.65
N GLY A 34 -4.81 11.76 1.53
CA GLY A 34 -5.74 10.74 1.03
C GLY A 34 -6.93 11.27 0.21
N TRP A 35 -7.14 12.59 0.13
CA TRP A 35 -8.25 13.15 -0.67
C TRP A 35 -8.18 12.81 -2.15
N GLU A 36 -6.97 12.71 -2.71
CA GLU A 36 -6.77 12.33 -4.12
C GLU A 36 -7.20 10.89 -4.39
N LEU A 37 -7.15 10.02 -3.38
CA LEU A 37 -7.36 8.57 -3.51
C LEU A 37 -8.77 8.21 -3.98
N TRP A 38 -9.78 8.97 -3.52
CA TRP A 38 -11.19 8.74 -3.87
C TRP A 38 -11.77 9.80 -4.82
N ASN A 39 -10.96 10.79 -5.24
CA ASN A 39 -11.40 11.89 -6.12
C ASN A 39 -10.66 11.98 -7.45
N VAL A 40 -9.49 11.36 -7.57
CA VAL A 40 -8.70 11.31 -8.82
C VAL A 40 -8.85 9.95 -9.48
N TRP A 41 -8.98 10.00 -10.80
CA TRP A 41 -9.33 8.85 -11.66
C TRP A 41 -8.18 8.48 -12.60
N LYS A 42 -7.16 9.34 -12.65
CA LYS A 42 -5.99 9.14 -13.48
C LYS A 42 -4.96 8.38 -12.65
N SER A 43 -4.80 7.10 -12.97
CA SER A 43 -3.68 6.32 -12.43
C SER A 43 -2.38 6.82 -13.07
N ASP A 44 -1.42 7.14 -12.23
CA ASP A 44 -0.04 7.35 -12.64
C ASP A 44 0.57 5.98 -13.03
N PRO A 45 1.32 5.85 -14.15
CA PRO A 45 2.11 4.65 -14.42
C PRO A 45 3.04 4.25 -13.26
N ALA A 46 3.52 5.22 -12.47
CA ALA A 46 4.31 4.92 -11.27
C ALA A 46 3.54 4.04 -10.28
N ALA A 47 2.24 4.30 -10.08
CA ALA A 47 1.41 3.50 -9.16
C ALA A 47 1.28 2.04 -9.60
N MET A 48 1.29 1.76 -10.92
CA MET A 48 1.23 0.40 -11.46
C MET A 48 2.47 -0.43 -11.15
N VAL A 49 3.61 0.23 -10.93
CA VAL A 49 4.88 -0.44 -10.64
C VAL A 49 5.09 -0.49 -9.12
N PHE A 50 4.96 0.64 -8.43
CA PHE A 50 5.30 0.74 -7.02
C PHE A 50 4.33 -0.01 -6.10
N ILE A 51 3.03 -0.01 -6.38
CA ILE A 51 2.04 -0.64 -5.48
C ILE A 51 2.19 -2.18 -5.45
N PRO A 52 2.23 -2.90 -6.59
CA PRO A 52 2.49 -4.34 -6.56
C PRO A 52 3.91 -4.65 -6.07
N LEU A 53 4.90 -3.81 -6.37
CA LEU A 53 6.25 -3.97 -5.83
C LEU A 53 6.27 -3.90 -4.30
N LEU A 54 5.62 -2.88 -3.70
CA LEU A 54 5.52 -2.72 -2.25
C LEU A 54 4.78 -3.89 -1.60
N TRP A 55 3.67 -4.34 -2.19
CA TRP A 55 2.95 -5.49 -1.67
C TRP A 55 3.79 -6.77 -1.77
N GLY A 56 4.44 -7.02 -2.91
CA GLY A 56 5.31 -8.17 -3.12
C GLY A 56 6.52 -8.22 -2.17
N THR A 57 7.14 -7.08 -1.88
CA THR A 57 8.24 -7.02 -0.90
C THR A 57 7.75 -7.27 0.53
N GLN A 58 6.52 -6.87 0.87
CA GLN A 58 5.92 -7.19 2.17
C GLN A 58 5.58 -8.68 2.30
N LEU A 59 5.05 -9.29 1.24
CA LEU A 59 4.83 -10.74 1.20
C LEU A 59 6.14 -11.48 1.45
N PHE A 60 7.21 -11.09 0.75
CA PHE A 60 8.55 -11.65 0.97
C PHE A 60 9.01 -11.54 2.43
N ARG A 61 8.83 -10.37 3.06
CA ARG A 61 9.20 -10.19 4.47
C ARG A 61 8.46 -11.14 5.38
N SER A 62 7.16 -11.30 5.17
CA SER A 62 6.38 -12.27 5.94
C SER A 62 6.89 -13.69 5.75
N PHE A 63 7.12 -14.15 4.50
CA PHE A 63 7.68 -15.49 4.24
C PHE A 63 9.00 -15.75 4.97
N VAL A 64 9.83 -14.72 5.14
CA VAL A 64 11.14 -14.86 5.80
C VAL A 64 11.01 -14.92 7.33
N HIS A 65 10.07 -14.18 7.92
CA HIS A 65 9.95 -14.08 9.39
C HIS A 65 8.95 -15.06 9.98
N ALA A 66 7.96 -15.50 9.20
CA ALA A 66 6.93 -16.38 9.68
C ALA A 66 7.34 -17.85 9.56
N ASP A 67 7.03 -18.65 10.59
CA ASP A 67 7.38 -20.06 10.66
C ASP A 67 6.81 -20.88 9.47
N TRP A 68 5.65 -20.46 8.95
CA TRP A 68 4.99 -21.11 7.82
C TRP A 68 5.71 -20.88 6.48
N GLY A 69 6.56 -19.86 6.37
CA GLY A 69 7.33 -19.55 5.16
C GLY A 69 8.68 -20.27 5.07
N GLN A 70 9.20 -20.75 6.20
CA GLN A 70 10.44 -21.54 6.28
C GLN A 70 10.50 -22.77 5.36
N PRO A 71 9.45 -23.62 5.24
CA PRO A 71 9.51 -24.76 4.32
C PRO A 71 9.67 -24.34 2.85
N LEU A 72 9.06 -23.22 2.45
CA LEU A 72 9.22 -22.67 1.10
C LEU A 72 10.64 -22.16 0.88
N LEU A 73 11.23 -21.52 1.89
CA LEU A 73 12.61 -21.03 1.84
C LEU A 73 13.61 -22.20 1.76
N HIS A 74 13.37 -23.28 2.51
CA HIS A 74 14.18 -24.51 2.41
C HIS A 74 14.05 -25.17 1.04
N ALA A 75 12.85 -25.19 0.46
CA ALA A 75 12.61 -25.73 -0.89
C ALA A 75 13.25 -24.87 -2.00
N ALA A 76 13.31 -23.55 -1.82
CA ALA A 76 13.94 -22.62 -2.76
C ALA A 76 15.49 -22.72 -2.77
N GLY A 77 16.08 -23.44 -1.80
CA GLY A 77 17.52 -23.66 -1.68
C GLY A 77 18.17 -22.79 -0.61
N ALA A 78 19.22 -23.31 0.02
CA ALA A 78 19.94 -22.62 1.08
C ALA A 78 20.79 -21.46 0.54
N GLY A 79 20.73 -20.30 1.20
CA GLY A 79 21.60 -19.15 0.93
C GLY A 79 20.92 -17.98 0.21
N GLN A 80 21.74 -17.03 -0.26
CA GLN A 80 21.27 -15.77 -0.86
C GLN A 80 20.46 -15.97 -2.15
N LEU A 81 20.73 -17.04 -2.90
CA LEU A 81 20.01 -17.36 -4.12
C LEU A 81 18.55 -17.76 -3.84
N GLY A 82 18.31 -18.58 -2.81
CA GLY A 82 16.94 -18.97 -2.43
C GLY A 82 16.11 -17.77 -1.96
N LEU A 83 16.69 -16.89 -1.15
CA LEU A 83 16.06 -15.63 -0.75
C LEU A 83 15.71 -14.73 -1.96
N GLY A 84 16.63 -14.60 -2.92
CA GLY A 84 16.39 -13.86 -4.15
C GLY A 84 15.25 -14.45 -4.99
N MET A 85 15.15 -15.78 -5.07
CA MET A 85 14.06 -16.47 -5.76
C MET A 85 12.71 -16.24 -5.07
N VAL A 86 12.63 -16.38 -3.74
CA VAL A 86 11.37 -16.13 -3.00
C VAL A 86 10.95 -14.67 -3.12
N MET A 87 11.89 -13.73 -3.09
CA MET A 87 11.60 -12.30 -3.31
C MET A 87 11.05 -12.07 -4.73
N ALA A 88 11.73 -12.58 -5.76
CA ALA A 88 11.29 -12.45 -7.14
C ALA A 88 9.92 -13.11 -7.37
N ALA A 89 9.67 -14.28 -6.79
CA ALA A 89 8.40 -14.99 -6.85
C ALA A 89 7.27 -14.20 -6.16
N SER A 90 7.53 -13.61 -4.99
CA SER A 90 6.56 -12.79 -4.26
C SER A 90 6.19 -11.52 -5.03
N ILE A 91 7.18 -10.86 -5.63
CA ILE A 91 6.97 -9.69 -6.49
C ILE A 91 6.20 -10.09 -7.75
N LEU A 92 6.60 -11.16 -8.44
CA LEU A 92 5.91 -11.65 -9.63
C LEU A 92 4.46 -12.00 -9.31
N PHE A 93 4.21 -12.69 -8.20
CA PHE A 93 2.87 -12.99 -7.71
C PHE A 93 2.04 -11.72 -7.51
N ALA A 94 2.62 -10.69 -6.87
CA ALA A 94 1.95 -9.40 -6.70
C ALA A 94 1.61 -8.73 -8.04
N PHE A 95 2.50 -8.79 -9.03
CA PHE A 95 2.24 -8.29 -10.38
C PHE A 95 1.16 -9.09 -11.13
N LEU A 96 1.10 -10.41 -10.97
CA LEU A 96 0.06 -11.25 -11.57
C LEU A 96 -1.32 -10.91 -11.00
N ILE A 97 -1.45 -10.81 -9.67
CA ILE A 97 -2.69 -10.37 -9.02
C ILE A 97 -3.04 -8.93 -9.42
N GLY A 98 -2.05 -8.05 -9.50
CA GLY A 98 -2.22 -6.69 -10.02
C GLY A 98 -2.75 -6.65 -11.45
N GLY A 99 -2.24 -7.51 -12.33
CA GLY A 99 -2.70 -7.65 -13.71
C GLY A 99 -4.13 -8.15 -13.81
N ILE A 100 -4.52 -9.13 -12.98
CA ILE A 100 -5.91 -9.60 -12.85
C ILE A 100 -6.80 -8.46 -12.32
N GLY A 101 -6.31 -7.67 -11.36
CA GLY A 101 -6.97 -6.47 -10.85
C GLY A 101 -7.24 -5.43 -11.94
N VAL A 102 -6.24 -5.12 -12.76
CA VAL A 102 -6.39 -4.20 -13.90
C VAL A 102 -7.35 -4.75 -14.94
N LEU A 103 -7.30 -6.05 -15.24
CA LEU A 103 -8.20 -6.69 -16.19
C LEU A 103 -9.65 -6.61 -15.67
N THR A 104 -9.91 -7.00 -14.43
CA THR A 104 -11.26 -6.96 -13.84
C THR A 104 -11.81 -5.54 -13.73
N PHE A 105 -11.00 -4.55 -13.33
CA PHE A 105 -11.39 -3.13 -13.33
C PHE A 105 -11.57 -2.57 -14.76
N GLY A 106 -10.73 -2.99 -15.70
CA GLY A 106 -10.80 -2.56 -17.10
C GLY A 106 -12.02 -3.14 -17.82
N LEU A 107 -12.32 -4.43 -17.61
CA LEU A 107 -13.53 -5.10 -18.10
C LEU A 107 -14.79 -4.44 -17.53
N ALA A 108 -14.73 -4.06 -16.25
CA ALA A 108 -15.75 -3.27 -15.58
C ALA A 108 -15.92 -1.83 -16.11
N GLY A 109 -15.01 -1.37 -16.96
CA GLY A 109 -15.03 -0.08 -17.65
C GLY A 109 -15.19 -0.20 -19.16
N LEU A 110 -15.58 -1.36 -19.71
CA LEU A 110 -15.73 -1.61 -21.15
C LEU A 110 -16.79 -0.75 -21.89
N GLY A 111 -17.48 0.17 -21.19
CA GLY A 111 -18.32 1.23 -21.77
C GLY A 111 -17.72 2.64 -21.67
N GLY A 112 -16.51 2.81 -21.13
CA GLY A 112 -15.83 4.09 -20.90
C GLY A 112 -14.31 4.04 -21.18
N ASP A 113 -13.62 5.17 -20.91
CA ASP A 113 -12.19 5.39 -21.21
C ASP A 113 -11.30 4.21 -20.73
N GLN A 114 -10.49 3.64 -21.65
CA GLN A 114 -9.63 2.46 -21.45
C GLN A 114 -8.60 2.62 -20.31
N ARG A 115 -8.49 3.82 -19.74
CA ARG A 115 -7.59 4.21 -18.66
C ARG A 115 -8.11 3.85 -17.26
N PHE A 116 -9.29 3.23 -17.15
CA PHE A 116 -9.87 2.90 -15.84
C PHE A 116 -9.25 1.66 -15.18
N GLY A 117 -8.88 0.61 -15.92
CA GLY A 117 -8.24 -0.59 -15.35
C GLY A 117 -7.09 -0.29 -14.37
N PRO A 118 -6.13 0.57 -14.74
CA PRO A 118 -5.04 1.04 -13.88
C PRO A 118 -5.42 1.57 -12.49
N THR A 119 -6.62 2.13 -12.35
CA THR A 119 -7.08 2.69 -11.08
C THR A 119 -7.26 1.66 -9.97
N PHE A 120 -7.26 0.37 -10.32
CA PHE A 120 -7.15 -0.74 -9.37
C PHE A 120 -6.01 -0.52 -8.36
N PHE A 121 -4.84 -0.11 -8.82
CA PHE A 121 -3.68 0.08 -7.95
C PHE A 121 -3.91 1.23 -6.94
N LEU A 122 -4.55 2.32 -7.39
CA LEU A 122 -4.95 3.41 -6.51
C LEU A 122 -5.96 2.96 -5.45
N ALA A 123 -6.94 2.13 -5.85
CA ALA A 123 -7.92 1.55 -4.94
C ALA A 123 -7.31 0.53 -3.95
N GLY A 124 -6.25 -0.17 -4.36
CA GLY A 124 -5.49 -1.10 -3.52
C GLY A 124 -4.47 -0.44 -2.59
N LEU A 125 -4.19 0.86 -2.72
CA LEU A 125 -3.21 1.53 -1.87
C LEU A 125 -3.49 1.40 -0.35
N PRO A 126 -4.75 1.54 0.15
CA PRO A 126 -5.04 1.43 1.58
C PRO A 126 -4.69 0.05 2.15
N ILE A 127 -4.88 -1.01 1.38
CA ILE A 127 -4.63 -2.37 1.85
C ILE A 127 -3.12 -2.67 1.90
N VAL A 128 -2.37 -2.23 0.89
CA VAL A 128 -0.90 -2.38 0.87
C VAL A 128 -0.27 -1.58 2.00
N TYR A 129 -0.75 -0.37 2.25
CA TYR A 129 -0.29 0.46 3.37
C TYR A 129 -0.64 -0.17 4.73
N ALA A 130 -1.87 -0.65 4.91
CA ALA A 130 -2.27 -1.31 6.14
C ALA A 130 -1.45 -2.59 6.42
N PHE A 131 -1.11 -3.34 5.38
CA PHE A 131 -0.26 -4.51 5.49
C PHE A 131 1.17 -4.15 5.94
N GLU A 132 1.78 -3.10 5.35
CA GLU A 132 3.08 -2.58 5.81
C GLU A 132 3.04 -2.16 7.29
N VAL A 133 2.00 -1.41 7.69
CA VAL A 133 1.85 -0.95 9.07
C VAL A 133 1.69 -2.13 10.03
N ALA A 134 0.90 -3.13 9.66
CA ALA A 134 0.71 -4.33 10.47
C ALA A 134 2.02 -5.13 10.64
N LEU A 135 2.78 -5.35 9.57
CA LEU A 135 4.08 -6.04 9.66
C LEU A 135 5.11 -5.29 10.52
N ARG A 136 5.03 -3.96 10.58
CA ARG A 136 5.91 -3.15 11.44
C ARG A 136 5.39 -2.95 12.86
N LEU A 137 4.17 -3.40 13.16
CA LEU A 137 3.56 -3.10 14.44
C LEU A 137 4.28 -3.79 15.60
N GLU A 138 4.71 -5.03 15.43
CA GLU A 138 5.45 -5.78 16.44
C GLU A 138 6.78 -5.10 16.82
N PRO A 139 7.72 -4.81 15.88
CA PRO A 139 8.94 -4.10 16.24
C PRO A 139 8.65 -2.68 16.74
N LEU A 140 7.63 -1.99 16.20
CA LEU A 140 7.25 -0.66 16.67
C LEU A 140 6.80 -0.68 18.14
N LEU A 141 5.99 -1.64 18.55
CA LEU A 141 5.45 -1.68 19.92
C LEU A 141 6.44 -2.28 20.91
N ASN A 142 7.19 -3.31 20.52
CA ASN A 142 8.07 -4.05 21.42
C ASN A 142 9.51 -3.50 21.48
N GLN A 143 9.95 -2.73 20.49
CA GLN A 143 11.32 -2.20 20.41
C GLN A 143 11.40 -0.66 20.44
N ALA A 144 10.28 0.07 20.37
CA ALA A 144 10.32 1.54 20.46
C ALA A 144 10.80 2.06 21.83
N ALA A 145 10.54 1.33 22.91
CA ALA A 145 11.07 1.70 24.22
C ALA A 145 12.60 1.58 24.29
N ASP A 146 13.16 0.56 23.62
CA ASP A 146 14.60 0.33 23.55
C ASP A 146 15.31 1.44 22.77
N PHE A 147 14.65 2.05 21.78
CA PHE A 147 15.19 3.22 21.07
C PHE A 147 15.54 4.36 22.02
N PHE A 148 14.64 4.72 22.95
CA PHE A 148 14.88 5.79 23.91
C PHE A 148 15.99 5.43 24.91
N ALA A 149 16.04 4.18 25.35
CA ALA A 149 17.10 3.69 26.22
C ALA A 149 18.48 3.75 25.53
N VAL A 150 18.57 3.29 24.29
CA VAL A 150 19.81 3.36 23.49
C VAL A 150 20.24 4.81 23.29
N VAL A 151 19.33 5.72 22.92
CA VAL A 151 19.66 7.15 22.74
C VAL A 151 20.10 7.79 24.05
N GLY A 152 19.44 7.52 25.17
CA GLY A 152 19.84 8.03 26.49
C GLY A 152 21.25 7.58 26.87
N ASN A 153 21.53 6.30 26.70
CA ASN A 153 22.83 5.71 27.02
C ASN A 153 23.94 6.31 26.14
N GLN A 154 23.66 6.66 24.87
CA GLN A 154 24.61 7.36 23.99
C GLN A 154 24.89 8.82 24.42
N ILE A 155 23.96 9.46 25.13
CA ILE A 155 24.09 10.84 25.63
C ILE A 155 24.66 10.85 27.06
N GLY A 156 24.96 9.68 27.63
CA GLY A 156 25.53 9.52 28.98
C GLY A 156 24.50 9.47 30.11
N TYR A 157 23.21 9.29 29.78
CA TYR A 157 22.16 8.99 30.75
C TYR A 157 21.91 7.48 30.78
N ASP A 158 22.16 6.82 31.91
CA ASP A 158 21.78 5.43 32.13
C ASP A 158 20.26 5.32 32.31
N LEU A 159 19.54 5.22 31.20
CA LEU A 159 18.10 4.97 31.22
C LEU A 159 17.86 3.46 31.39
N PRO A 160 17.11 3.03 32.41
CA PRO A 160 16.70 1.63 32.50
C PRO A 160 15.87 1.27 31.27
N SER A 161 16.08 0.08 30.71
CA SER A 161 15.25 -0.42 29.62
C SER A 161 13.81 -0.50 30.11
N VAL A 162 12.93 0.31 29.51
CA VAL A 162 11.53 0.37 29.91
C VAL A 162 10.85 -0.88 29.36
N ALA A 163 10.45 -1.80 30.24
CA ALA A 163 9.88 -3.11 29.90
C ALA A 163 8.43 -3.05 29.38
N PHE A 164 8.06 -2.00 28.64
CA PHE A 164 6.76 -1.97 27.97
C PHE A 164 6.84 -2.87 26.74
N ARG A 165 6.41 -4.12 26.91
CA ARG A 165 6.25 -5.11 25.84
C ARG A 165 4.79 -5.54 25.84
N LEU A 166 4.15 -5.49 24.68
CA LEU A 166 2.82 -6.07 24.55
C LEU A 166 2.94 -7.58 24.40
N ASP A 167 1.95 -8.28 24.94
CA ASP A 167 1.81 -9.71 24.70
C ASP A 167 1.59 -9.99 23.19
N LEU A 168 2.09 -11.13 22.73
CA LEU A 168 2.07 -11.52 21.31
C LEU A 168 0.63 -11.58 20.78
N GLN A 169 -0.34 -11.99 21.61
CA GLN A 169 -1.76 -12.04 21.21
C GLN A 169 -2.33 -10.64 20.97
N SER A 170 -1.96 -9.66 21.80
CA SER A 170 -2.44 -8.28 21.67
C SER A 170 -1.91 -7.64 20.39
N VAL A 171 -0.65 -7.90 20.03
CA VAL A 171 -0.05 -7.43 18.78
C VAL A 171 -0.75 -8.08 17.58
N ALA A 172 -0.95 -9.40 17.58
CA ALA A 172 -1.64 -10.09 16.50
C ALA A 172 -3.06 -9.56 16.25
N ILE A 173 -3.83 -9.28 17.32
CA ILE A 173 -5.17 -8.68 17.21
C ILE A 173 -5.10 -7.31 16.54
N LEU A 174 -4.13 -6.47 16.91
CA LEU A 174 -3.96 -5.14 16.32
C LEU A 174 -3.52 -5.22 14.85
N GLN A 175 -2.64 -6.16 14.50
CA GLN A 175 -2.21 -6.40 13.12
C GLN A 175 -3.40 -6.83 12.25
N PHE A 176 -4.18 -7.80 12.72
CA PHE A 176 -5.38 -8.26 12.03
C PHE A 176 -6.41 -7.13 11.87
N ALA A 177 -6.70 -6.38 12.94
CA ALA A 177 -7.60 -5.25 12.91
C ALA A 177 -7.16 -4.18 11.89
N THR A 178 -5.85 -3.89 11.83
CA THR A 178 -5.27 -2.93 10.88
C THR A 178 -5.49 -3.37 9.43
N VAL A 179 -5.26 -4.64 9.11
CA VAL A 179 -5.48 -5.17 7.75
C VAL A 179 -6.97 -5.25 7.40
N VAL A 180 -7.84 -5.60 8.35
CA VAL A 180 -9.30 -5.55 8.14
C VAL A 180 -9.75 -4.13 7.81
N LEU A 181 -9.31 -3.13 8.58
CA LEU A 181 -9.62 -1.72 8.32
C LEU A 181 -9.09 -1.25 6.96
N GLY A 182 -7.85 -1.62 6.61
CA GLY A 182 -7.27 -1.34 5.29
C GLY A 182 -8.04 -1.98 4.14
N SER A 183 -8.49 -3.22 4.32
CA SER A 183 -9.31 -3.96 3.35
C SER A 183 -10.67 -3.30 3.14
N LEU A 184 -11.34 -2.92 4.25
CA LEU A 184 -12.59 -2.19 4.21
C LEU A 184 -12.43 -0.84 3.49
N MET A 185 -11.37 -0.09 3.78
CA MET A 185 -11.09 1.18 3.11
C MET A 185 -10.80 1.00 1.61
N ALA A 186 -10.02 -0.01 1.22
CA ALA A 186 -9.77 -0.32 -0.19
C ALA A 186 -11.08 -0.63 -0.94
N MET A 187 -12.00 -1.39 -0.32
CA MET A 187 -13.32 -1.66 -0.89
C MET A 187 -14.18 -0.39 -1.00
N LEU A 188 -14.16 0.48 0.02
CA LEU A 188 -14.89 1.76 -0.01
C LEU A 188 -14.38 2.69 -1.11
N VAL A 189 -13.07 2.76 -1.29
CA VAL A 189 -12.44 3.52 -2.38
C VAL A 189 -12.84 2.94 -3.73
N ALA A 190 -12.73 1.63 -3.91
CA ALA A 190 -13.17 0.94 -5.13
C ALA A 190 -14.66 1.17 -5.43
N ALA A 191 -15.53 1.14 -4.42
CA ALA A 191 -16.97 1.38 -4.58
C ALA A 191 -17.29 2.84 -4.89
N ARG A 192 -16.58 3.81 -4.29
CA ARG A 192 -16.68 5.23 -4.68
C ARG A 192 -16.18 5.45 -6.10
N LEU A 193 -15.13 4.74 -6.49
CA LEU A 193 -14.58 4.82 -7.82
C LEU A 193 -15.58 4.24 -8.84
N GLY A 194 -16.06 3.01 -8.63
CA GLY A 194 -17.04 2.37 -9.51
C GLY A 194 -18.33 3.19 -9.71
N ARG A 195 -18.82 3.87 -8.67
CA ARG A 195 -20.05 4.69 -8.75
C ARG A 195 -19.98 5.88 -9.72
N ARG A 196 -18.80 6.43 -10.03
CA ARG A 196 -18.72 7.50 -11.05
C ARG A 196 -18.54 6.97 -12.47
N LEU A 197 -18.35 5.66 -12.64
CA LEU A 197 -18.22 5.01 -13.94
C LEU A 197 -19.51 4.34 -14.43
N SER A 198 -20.46 4.05 -13.54
CA SER A 198 -21.66 3.29 -13.87
C SER A 198 -22.82 4.16 -14.37
N ALA A 199 -22.93 4.27 -15.69
CA ALA A 199 -24.21 4.45 -16.37
C ALA A 199 -24.57 3.26 -17.28
N ASP A 200 -23.61 2.55 -17.89
CA ASP A 200 -23.95 1.47 -18.82
C ASP A 200 -23.04 0.23 -18.68
N HIS A 201 -23.69 -0.95 -18.59
CA HIS A 201 -23.22 -2.30 -18.96
C HIS A 201 -22.84 -3.35 -17.87
N GLY A 202 -23.68 -4.40 -17.78
CA GLY A 202 -23.35 -5.81 -18.04
C GLY A 202 -22.69 -6.68 -16.97
N TRP A 203 -21.64 -6.20 -16.30
CA TRP A 203 -20.88 -7.06 -15.37
C TRP A 203 -21.36 -6.91 -13.92
N PRO A 204 -21.44 -8.00 -13.15
CA PRO A 204 -21.89 -7.91 -11.77
C PRO A 204 -20.95 -7.03 -10.95
N ALA A 205 -21.47 -6.02 -10.26
CA ALA A 205 -20.66 -5.04 -9.53
C ALA A 205 -19.68 -5.66 -8.51
N TRP A 206 -19.96 -6.87 -8.03
CA TRP A 206 -19.14 -7.60 -7.06
C TRP A 206 -17.82 -8.15 -7.62
N THR A 207 -17.73 -8.42 -8.93
CA THR A 207 -16.50 -8.97 -9.54
C THR A 207 -15.32 -7.99 -9.48
N LYS A 208 -15.60 -6.68 -9.41
CA LYS A 208 -14.60 -5.62 -9.25
C LYS A 208 -13.89 -5.69 -7.89
N HIS A 209 -14.56 -6.22 -6.87
CA HIS A 209 -14.01 -6.28 -5.52
C HIS A 209 -13.19 -7.56 -5.26
N LEU A 210 -13.31 -8.57 -6.13
CA LEU A 210 -12.73 -9.90 -5.92
C LEU A 210 -11.18 -9.89 -5.81
N PRO A 211 -10.41 -9.18 -6.64
CA PRO A 211 -8.96 -9.12 -6.49
C PRO A 211 -8.53 -8.37 -5.22
N LEU A 212 -9.28 -7.34 -4.80
CA LEU A 212 -9.00 -6.61 -3.56
C LEU A 212 -9.29 -7.47 -2.32
N LEU A 213 -10.39 -8.22 -2.34
CA LEU A 213 -10.71 -9.20 -1.31
C LEU A 213 -9.64 -10.30 -1.24
N PHE A 214 -9.16 -10.77 -2.39
CA PHE A 214 -8.08 -11.75 -2.44
C PHE A 214 -6.79 -11.19 -1.85
N MET A 215 -6.38 -9.97 -2.21
CA MET A 215 -5.22 -9.31 -1.61
C MET A 215 -5.35 -9.21 -0.09
N GLY A 216 -6.54 -8.86 0.41
CA GLY A 216 -6.80 -8.77 1.85
C GLY A 216 -6.75 -10.11 2.56
N GLY A 217 -7.38 -11.14 1.97
CA GLY A 217 -7.32 -12.49 2.50
C GLY A 217 -5.90 -13.03 2.58
N VAL A 218 -5.11 -12.85 1.51
CA VAL A 218 -3.68 -13.22 1.52
C VAL A 218 -2.95 -12.44 2.62
N SER A 219 -3.09 -11.12 2.69
CA SER A 219 -2.43 -10.31 3.72
C SER A 219 -2.84 -10.70 5.15
N MET A 220 -4.07 -11.16 5.38
CA MET A 220 -4.54 -11.63 6.69
C MET A 220 -3.97 -13.00 7.08
N VAL A 221 -3.81 -13.90 6.11
CA VAL A 221 -3.24 -15.25 6.35
C VAL A 221 -1.73 -15.18 6.60
N VAL A 222 -1.09 -14.16 6.03
CA VAL A 222 0.36 -13.99 5.97
C VAL A 222 0.88 -13.16 7.16
N ILE A 223 0.03 -12.45 7.90
CA ILE A 223 0.37 -11.80 9.18
C ILE A 223 0.33 -12.81 10.32
#